data_AF-A0ABD1I200-F1
#
_entry.id   AF-A0ABD1I200-F1
#
_cell.length_a   1.000
_cell.length_b   1.000
_cell.length_c   1.000
_cell.angle_alpha   90.00
_cell.angle_beta   90.00
_cell.angle_gamma   90.00
#
_symmetry.space_group_name_H-M   'P 1'
#
loop_
_entity.id
_entity.type
_entity.pdbx_description
1 polymer ?
#
loop_
_entity_poly.entity_id
_entity_poly.type
_entity_poly.pdbx_seq_one_letter_code
_entity_poly.pdbx_strand_id
1 'polypeptide(L)'
;MAVHEGVIPALVELLRGMLTWVEQRVAVRALGHLATYTSTFTALACHGEILELAMQLAASSLEIVYTHFYQYVDRRLSYHCDLLTRGMGGVEMESRKAEEWASQVQCWSLQLINCFAFRHEFRPTICKLELGRGPVASCPSIIDALCNIARSSDDWQYMAIDCLVGLLQDPSTCHKVIDTALPALLDLTEITTLGEHKKLGDSIVNVLQECIQTHGIGRNSISSRAKEQAEELLNSREQLKWEKSMPKEDLHIKQAAALVVKLEGNSLFSSGDISGAALKYSEALALCPVRSKKERIVLYSNRAQCNLLLQQPVAAISDATRALCLQNPVNLHAKSLWRRAQAYDMLGFAKESLLDAILYINECSQSTDHDAASRQNKVPEYAERFVKKQIRAAWLFKDAAAKHGGVHCEGGASDVCNQETEDSEWETASESDMGDDEKVRLADNLKSEIRRKDRLTKASKKDMKQGYNLQLSEDEA
;
A
#
# COMPACT_ATOMS: atom_id res chain seq x y z
N MET A 1 33.49 0.22 26.79
CA MET A 1 34.95 0.36 26.61
C MET A 1 35.26 1.33 25.47
N ALA A 2 34.99 1.02 24.19
CA ALA A 2 35.31 1.94 23.07
C ALA A 2 34.78 3.39 23.19
N VAL A 3 33.58 3.59 23.73
CA VAL A 3 33.04 4.93 24.01
C VAL A 3 33.86 5.69 25.07
N HIS A 4 34.33 5.00 26.10
CA HIS A 4 35.18 5.60 27.14
C HIS A 4 36.61 5.88 26.62
N GLU A 5 37.06 5.16 25.59
CA GLU A 5 38.34 5.37 24.90
C GLU A 5 38.27 6.50 23.84
N GLY A 6 37.17 7.26 23.76
CA GLY A 6 37.07 8.43 22.87
C GLY A 6 36.78 8.12 21.40
N VAL A 7 36.16 6.98 21.08
CA VAL A 7 35.86 6.62 19.68
C VAL A 7 34.84 7.56 19.00
N ILE A 8 33.95 8.20 19.76
CA ILE A 8 32.86 9.01 19.20
C ILE A 8 33.38 10.24 18.44
N PRO A 9 34.26 11.10 19.00
CA PRO A 9 34.86 12.21 18.25
C PRO A 9 35.48 11.83 16.91
N ALA A 10 36.26 10.73 16.88
CA ALA A 10 36.89 10.24 15.65
C ALA A 10 35.84 9.80 14.60
N LEU A 11 34.78 9.12 15.03
CA LEU A 11 33.68 8.74 14.14
C LEU A 11 32.91 9.98 13.62
N VAL A 12 32.73 11.01 14.45
CA VAL A 12 32.07 12.25 14.03
C VAL A 12 32.90 12.98 12.98
N GLU A 13 34.22 13.04 13.14
CA GLU A 13 35.12 13.59 12.12
C GLU A 13 35.01 12.86 10.78
N LEU A 14 34.96 11.52 10.79
CA LEU A 14 34.73 10.75 9.58
C LEU A 14 33.34 11.02 8.98
N LEU A 15 32.31 11.20 9.82
CA LEU A 15 30.95 11.50 9.38
C LEU A 15 30.84 12.88 8.69
N ARG A 16 31.62 13.88 9.15
CA ARG A 16 31.73 15.20 8.48
C ARG A 16 32.30 15.13 7.07
N GLY A 17 32.83 13.98 6.65
CA GLY A 17 33.39 13.79 5.30
C GLY A 17 34.85 14.21 5.19
N MET A 18 35.63 14.10 6.28
CA MET A 18 37.08 14.39 6.22
C MET A 18 37.86 13.50 5.25
N LEU A 19 37.30 12.36 4.82
CA LEU A 19 37.90 11.45 3.86
C LEU A 19 36.98 11.26 2.65
N THR A 20 36.34 10.10 2.52
CA THR A 20 35.43 9.81 1.41
C THR A 20 34.10 9.28 1.93
N TRP A 21 33.16 9.11 1.01
CA TRP A 21 31.86 8.50 1.28
C TRP A 21 31.97 7.07 1.84
N VAL A 22 33.09 6.37 1.57
CA VAL A 22 33.37 5.03 2.12
C VAL A 22 33.60 5.11 3.63
N GLU A 23 34.37 6.09 4.11
CA GLU A 23 34.57 6.28 5.54
C GLU A 23 33.34 6.87 6.23
N GLN A 24 32.58 7.76 5.56
CA GLN A 24 31.28 8.21 6.07
C GLN A 24 30.31 7.03 6.27
N ARG A 25 30.30 6.06 5.35
CA ARG A 25 29.52 4.83 5.46
C ARG A 25 29.91 4.02 6.71
N VAL A 26 31.21 3.89 6.99
CA VAL A 26 31.69 3.18 8.19
C VAL A 26 31.32 3.95 9.45
N ALA A 27 31.49 5.27 9.44
CA ALA A 27 31.19 6.15 10.57
C ALA A 27 29.70 6.09 10.94
N VAL A 28 28.80 6.28 9.96
CA VAL A 28 27.35 6.25 10.21
C VAL A 28 26.89 4.87 10.69
N ARG A 29 27.49 3.79 10.19
CA ARG A 29 27.17 2.43 10.65
C ARG A 29 27.57 2.21 12.10
N ALA A 30 28.79 2.62 12.46
CA ALA A 30 29.32 2.47 13.81
C ALA A 30 28.53 3.34 14.82
N LEU A 31 28.25 4.60 14.47
CA LEU A 31 27.42 5.49 15.27
C LEU A 31 25.99 4.97 15.40
N GLY A 32 25.39 4.47 14.31
CA GLY A 32 24.09 3.80 14.32
C GLY A 32 24.05 2.63 15.30
N HIS A 33 25.04 1.74 15.25
CA HIS A 33 25.15 0.64 16.22
C HIS A 33 25.27 1.13 17.66
N LEU A 34 26.16 2.08 17.95
CA LEU A 34 26.29 2.66 19.28
C LEU A 34 24.98 3.32 19.72
N ALA A 35 24.22 3.92 18.80
CA ALA A 35 22.93 4.55 19.08
C ALA A 35 21.83 3.53 19.41
N THR A 36 22.02 2.23 19.13
CA THR A 36 21.08 1.15 19.50
C THR A 36 21.22 0.62 20.93
N TYR A 37 22.32 0.91 21.64
CA TYR A 37 22.47 0.54 23.07
C TYR A 37 22.24 1.71 24.04
N THR A 38 21.41 1.49 25.07
CA THR A 38 21.05 2.53 26.05
C THR A 38 22.28 3.06 26.79
N SER A 39 23.23 2.18 27.09
CA SER A 39 24.48 2.51 27.80
C SER A 39 25.41 3.44 27.03
N THR A 40 25.34 3.46 25.68
CA THR A 40 26.21 4.29 24.83
C THR A 40 25.47 5.46 24.20
N PHE A 41 24.14 5.44 24.21
CA PHE A 41 23.32 6.48 23.60
C PHE A 41 23.52 7.86 24.24
N THR A 42 23.58 7.94 25.58
CA THR A 42 23.77 9.24 26.27
C THR A 42 25.06 9.92 25.84
N ALA A 43 26.15 9.17 25.69
CA ALA A 43 27.42 9.70 25.21
C ALA A 43 27.32 10.23 23.78
N LEU A 44 26.58 9.54 22.90
CA LEU A 44 26.31 10.00 21.53
C LEU A 44 25.43 11.26 21.51
N ALA A 45 24.37 11.29 22.31
CA ALA A 45 23.43 12.40 22.35
C ALA A 45 24.07 13.71 22.84
N CYS A 46 25.13 13.64 23.65
CA CYS A 46 25.93 14.80 24.03
C CYS A 46 26.64 15.47 22.84
N HIS A 47 26.84 14.77 21.72
CA HIS A 47 27.39 15.33 20.49
C HIS A 47 26.26 15.81 19.58
N GLY A 48 25.84 17.07 19.78
CA GLY A 48 24.68 17.65 19.09
C GLY A 48 24.73 17.65 17.55
N GLU A 49 25.94 17.60 16.97
CA GLU A 49 26.12 17.58 15.51
C GLU A 49 25.84 16.22 14.85
N ILE A 50 25.81 15.11 15.60
CA ILE A 50 25.62 13.76 15.02
C ILE A 50 24.30 13.67 14.27
N LEU A 51 23.23 14.24 14.84
CA LEU A 51 21.90 14.22 14.25
C LEU A 51 21.87 15.06 12.96
N GLU A 52 22.45 16.26 12.98
CA GLU A 52 22.50 17.14 11.82
C GLU A 52 23.31 16.50 10.68
N LEU A 53 24.47 15.93 10.98
CA LEU A 53 25.30 15.23 10.01
C LEU A 53 24.59 13.99 9.44
N ALA A 54 23.86 13.25 10.28
CA ALA A 54 23.04 12.13 9.81
C ALA A 54 21.91 12.58 8.87
N MET A 55 21.24 13.70 9.17
CA MET A 55 20.21 14.28 8.30
C MET A 55 20.78 14.75 6.97
N GLN A 56 21.92 15.44 6.99
CA GLN A 56 22.62 15.86 5.79
C GLN A 56 23.02 14.64 4.94
N LEU A 57 23.64 13.63 5.56
CA LEU A 57 24.07 12.42 4.86
C LEU A 57 22.87 11.60 4.32
N ALA A 58 21.75 11.53 5.04
CA ALA A 58 20.54 10.89 4.55
C ALA A 58 19.99 11.60 3.28
N ALA A 59 20.08 12.93 3.24
CA ALA A 59 19.59 13.74 2.13
C ALA A 59 20.54 13.75 0.92
N SER A 60 21.86 13.69 1.13
CA SER A 60 22.86 13.88 0.08
C SER A 60 23.65 12.63 -0.31
N SER A 61 23.56 11.52 0.44
CA SER A 61 24.37 10.31 0.19
C SER A 61 24.28 9.77 -1.23
N LEU A 62 23.10 9.74 -1.84
CA LEU A 62 22.95 9.30 -3.23
C LEU A 62 23.69 10.24 -4.20
N GLU A 63 23.58 11.55 -3.98
CA GLU A 63 24.27 12.57 -4.78
C GLU A 63 25.79 12.50 -4.60
N ILE A 64 26.27 12.32 -3.37
CA ILE A 64 27.69 12.16 -3.04
C ILE A 64 28.27 10.93 -3.75
N VAL A 65 27.65 9.75 -3.60
CA VAL A 65 28.18 8.53 -4.23
C VAL A 65 28.11 8.63 -5.75
N TYR A 66 27.08 9.30 -6.29
CA TYR A 66 26.98 9.53 -7.72
C TYR A 66 28.16 10.34 -8.25
N THR A 67 28.39 11.55 -7.72
CA THR A 67 29.40 12.47 -8.25
C THR A 67 30.83 12.01 -7.95
N HIS A 68 31.07 11.39 -6.79
CA HIS A 68 32.42 11.00 -6.37
C HIS A 68 32.86 9.61 -6.87
N PHE A 69 31.94 8.74 -7.30
CA PHE A 69 32.29 7.36 -7.70
C PHE A 69 31.55 6.88 -8.96
N TYR A 70 30.23 7.09 -9.05
CA TYR A 70 29.43 6.51 -10.13
C TYR A 70 29.67 7.20 -11.47
N GLN A 71 29.67 8.54 -11.48
CA GLN A 71 29.67 9.38 -12.67
C GLN A 71 30.95 9.26 -13.52
N TYR A 72 32.11 9.18 -12.87
CA TYR A 72 33.42 9.19 -13.51
C TYR A 72 34.11 7.85 -13.30
N VAL A 73 33.85 6.90 -14.19
CA VAL A 73 34.41 5.54 -14.11
C VAL A 73 35.94 5.58 -14.05
N ASP A 74 36.55 6.44 -14.86
CA ASP A 74 38.01 6.58 -14.98
C ASP A 74 38.68 7.22 -13.74
N ARG A 75 37.89 7.80 -12.82
CA ARG A 75 38.38 8.49 -11.62
C ARG A 75 38.13 7.70 -10.33
N ARG A 76 37.65 6.47 -10.42
CA ARG A 76 37.41 5.61 -9.25
C ARG A 76 38.72 5.27 -8.56
N LEU A 77 38.76 5.46 -7.24
CA LEU A 77 39.92 5.10 -6.43
C LEU A 77 40.03 3.57 -6.35
N SER A 78 41.22 3.02 -6.59
CA SER A 78 41.45 1.56 -6.61
C SER A 78 40.99 0.88 -5.33
N TYR A 79 41.29 1.47 -4.17
CA TYR A 79 40.88 0.91 -2.88
C TYR A 79 39.36 0.90 -2.69
N HIS A 80 38.61 1.82 -3.31
CA HIS A 80 37.14 1.79 -3.30
C HIS A 80 36.63 0.60 -4.12
N CYS A 81 37.17 0.41 -5.34
CA CYS A 81 36.80 -0.71 -6.20
C CYS A 81 37.11 -2.05 -5.53
N ASP A 82 38.31 -2.20 -4.96
CA ASP A 82 38.74 -3.42 -4.26
C ASP A 82 37.83 -3.73 -3.06
N LEU A 83 37.46 -2.71 -2.28
CA LEU A 83 36.60 -2.88 -1.11
C LEU A 83 35.15 -3.25 -1.50
N LEU A 84 34.61 -2.63 -2.55
CA LEU A 84 33.25 -2.87 -3.05
C LEU A 84 33.09 -4.27 -3.64
N THR A 85 34.09 -4.72 -4.40
CA THR A 85 34.03 -5.95 -5.21
C THR A 85 34.76 -7.13 -4.56
N ARG A 86 35.50 -6.90 -3.48
CA ARG A 86 36.43 -7.89 -2.88
C ARG A 86 37.46 -8.41 -3.90
N GLY A 87 37.88 -7.54 -4.82
CA GLY A 87 38.84 -7.86 -5.87
C GLY A 87 38.26 -8.60 -7.09
N MET A 88 36.95 -8.87 -7.13
CA MET A 88 36.26 -9.38 -8.32
C MET A 88 35.83 -8.20 -9.20
N GLY A 89 36.78 -7.62 -9.93
CA GLY A 89 36.60 -6.34 -10.64
C GLY A 89 35.58 -6.35 -11.78
N GLY A 90 35.32 -5.16 -12.33
CA GLY A 90 34.46 -4.94 -13.50
C GLY A 90 33.53 -3.73 -13.30
N VAL A 91 33.49 -2.83 -14.29
CA VAL A 91 32.79 -1.53 -14.21
C VAL A 91 31.32 -1.69 -13.82
N GLU A 92 30.63 -2.71 -14.35
CA GLU A 92 29.22 -2.99 -14.04
C GLU A 92 29.04 -3.43 -12.58
N MET A 93 29.88 -4.34 -12.09
CA MET A 93 29.81 -4.82 -10.70
C MET A 93 30.13 -3.70 -9.71
N GLU A 94 31.16 -2.90 -10.01
CA GLU A 94 31.52 -1.72 -9.21
C GLU A 94 30.37 -0.71 -9.14
N SER A 95 29.72 -0.43 -10.27
CA SER A 95 28.60 0.52 -10.36
C SER A 95 27.40 0.04 -9.55
N ARG A 96 27.06 -1.25 -9.68
CA ARG A 96 25.98 -1.88 -8.90
C ARG A 96 26.29 -1.87 -7.40
N LYS A 97 27.53 -2.19 -7.01
CA LYS A 97 27.95 -2.17 -5.60
C LYS A 97 27.95 -0.77 -5.03
N ALA A 98 28.31 0.25 -5.81
CA ALA A 98 28.22 1.64 -5.41
C ALA A 98 26.78 2.06 -5.15
N GLU A 99 25.83 1.69 -6.01
CA GLU A 99 24.40 1.94 -5.80
C GLU A 99 23.88 1.26 -4.52
N GLU A 100 24.22 -0.02 -4.31
CA GLU A 100 23.90 -0.75 -3.07
C GLU A 100 24.46 -0.05 -1.83
N TRP A 101 25.71 0.41 -1.89
CA TRP A 101 26.33 1.08 -0.74
C TRP A 101 25.77 2.48 -0.52
N ALA A 102 25.41 3.23 -1.57
CA ALA A 102 24.72 4.51 -1.44
C ALA A 102 23.38 4.35 -0.71
N SER A 103 22.60 3.34 -1.10
CA SER A 103 21.38 2.95 -0.39
C SER A 103 21.65 2.61 1.08
N GLN A 104 22.71 1.84 1.37
CA GLN A 104 23.10 1.53 2.75
C GLN A 104 23.47 2.78 3.55
N VAL A 105 24.23 3.72 2.97
CA VAL A 105 24.59 4.98 3.64
C VAL A 105 23.32 5.75 3.98
N GLN A 106 22.39 5.89 3.04
CA GLN A 106 21.12 6.57 3.26
C GLN A 106 20.30 5.87 4.36
N CYS A 107 20.11 4.55 4.26
CA CYS A 107 19.35 3.76 5.23
C CYS A 107 19.96 3.77 6.62
N TRP A 108 21.29 3.70 6.75
CA TRP A 108 21.97 3.77 8.05
C TRP A 108 21.93 5.17 8.65
N SER A 109 21.97 6.21 7.81
CA SER A 109 21.75 7.60 8.24
C SER A 109 20.33 7.77 8.77
N LEU A 110 19.32 7.29 8.03
CA LEU A 110 17.94 7.26 8.47
C LEU A 110 17.76 6.44 9.75
N GLN A 111 18.42 5.28 9.88
CA GLN A 111 18.38 4.48 11.10
C GLN A 111 19.04 5.18 12.29
N LEU A 112 20.12 5.94 12.07
CA LEU A 112 20.73 6.75 13.11
C LEU A 112 19.77 7.86 13.56
N ILE A 113 19.18 8.60 12.62
CA ILE A 113 18.10 9.57 12.91
C ILE A 113 16.96 8.90 13.67
N ASN A 114 16.55 7.70 13.24
CA ASN A 114 15.52 6.87 13.87
C ASN A 114 15.89 6.50 15.33
N CYS A 115 17.15 6.19 15.60
CA CYS A 115 17.63 5.93 16.97
C CYS A 115 17.55 7.19 17.85
N PHE A 116 17.84 8.37 17.30
CA PHE A 116 17.60 9.64 18.01
C PHE A 116 16.10 9.92 18.20
N ALA A 117 15.26 9.45 17.27
CA ALA A 117 13.82 9.68 17.26
C ALA A 117 12.99 8.74 18.15
N PHE A 118 13.38 7.47 18.37
CA PHE A 118 12.50 6.42 18.94
C PHE A 118 12.94 5.82 20.29
N ARG A 119 13.97 6.35 20.95
CA ARG A 119 14.36 5.91 22.31
C ARG A 119 13.24 6.15 23.32
N HIS A 120 13.06 5.25 24.30
CA HIS A 120 11.91 5.25 25.22
C HIS A 120 11.74 6.55 26.04
N GLU A 121 12.82 7.33 26.19
CA GLU A 121 12.85 8.68 26.80
C GLU A 121 12.33 9.79 25.85
N PHE A 122 12.30 9.53 24.54
CA PHE A 122 11.89 10.43 23.45
C PHE A 122 10.89 9.80 22.45
N ARG A 123 10.32 8.63 22.76
CA ARG A 123 9.27 7.94 21.98
C ARG A 123 8.01 8.82 21.76
N PRO A 124 7.76 9.85 22.59
CA PRO A 124 6.77 10.90 22.30
C PRO A 124 7.27 12.09 21.45
N THR A 125 8.51 12.13 20.93
CA THR A 125 9.19 13.42 20.64
C THR A 125 9.20 13.92 19.20
N ILE A 126 9.17 13.06 18.17
CA ILE A 126 9.23 13.58 16.78
C ILE A 126 7.85 13.63 16.09
N CYS A 127 7.01 12.61 16.28
CA CYS A 127 5.64 12.59 15.73
C CYS A 127 4.56 12.84 16.80
N LYS A 128 4.93 12.90 18.08
CA LYS A 128 3.99 13.04 19.23
C LYS A 128 4.16 14.33 20.03
N LEU A 129 5.21 15.11 19.80
CA LEU A 129 5.46 16.39 20.45
C LEU A 129 5.08 17.52 19.50
N GLU A 130 4.39 18.52 20.05
CA GLU A 130 3.89 19.70 19.32
C GLU A 130 4.98 20.40 18.50
N LEU A 131 6.25 20.35 18.95
CA LEU A 131 7.40 20.96 18.28
C LEU A 131 7.80 20.29 16.94
N GLY A 132 7.59 18.98 16.79
CA GLY A 132 7.92 18.23 15.56
C GLY A 132 6.74 18.13 14.59
N ARG A 133 5.52 18.07 15.13
CA ARG A 133 4.28 17.98 14.34
C ARG A 133 4.04 19.24 13.50
N GLY A 134 4.26 20.42 14.07
CA GLY A 134 4.05 21.70 13.38
C GLY A 134 4.80 21.80 12.04
N PRO A 135 6.13 21.60 12.01
CA PRO A 135 6.91 21.58 10.77
C PRO A 135 6.47 20.50 9.77
N VAL A 136 6.22 19.27 10.22
CA VAL A 136 5.76 18.16 9.36
C VAL A 136 4.40 18.49 8.73
N ALA A 137 3.44 18.94 9.54
CA ALA A 137 2.11 19.33 9.12
C ALA A 137 2.10 20.57 8.20
N SER A 138 3.17 21.35 8.20
CA SER A 138 3.29 22.54 7.35
C SER A 138 3.98 22.24 6.02
N CYS A 139 4.38 20.98 5.77
CA CYS A 139 5.04 20.55 4.54
C CYS A 139 4.15 19.55 3.76
N PRO A 140 3.38 20.01 2.74
CA PRO A 140 2.46 19.16 2.01
C PRO A 140 3.10 17.92 1.39
N SER A 141 4.32 18.06 0.84
CA SER A 141 5.05 16.95 0.22
C SER A 141 5.38 15.81 1.19
N ILE A 142 5.61 16.13 2.48
CA ILE A 142 5.83 15.11 3.52
C ILE A 142 4.51 14.40 3.83
N ILE A 143 3.40 15.14 3.90
CA ILE A 143 2.08 14.55 4.14
C ILE A 143 1.66 13.66 2.98
N ASP A 144 1.87 14.08 1.73
CA ASP A 144 1.61 13.27 0.54
C ASP A 144 2.45 11.99 0.54
N ALA A 145 3.74 12.09 0.88
CA ALA A 145 4.63 10.94 1.01
C ALA A 145 4.14 9.98 2.12
N LEU A 146 3.74 10.49 3.28
CA LEU A 146 3.16 9.66 4.35
C LEU A 146 1.86 8.98 3.90
N CYS A 147 1.01 9.65 3.14
CA CYS A 147 -0.21 9.08 2.57
C CYS A 147 0.07 7.97 1.56
N ASN A 148 1.14 8.12 0.76
CA ASN A 148 1.58 7.08 -0.17
C ASN A 148 2.16 5.87 0.55
N ILE A 149 3.03 6.09 1.55
CA ILE A 149 3.60 5.00 2.37
C ILE A 149 2.51 4.27 3.14
N ALA A 150 1.53 4.99 3.73
CA ALA A 150 0.42 4.37 4.45
C ALA A 150 -0.47 3.48 3.55
N ARG A 151 -0.58 3.82 2.26
CA ARG A 151 -1.29 3.00 1.27
C ARG A 151 -0.41 1.95 0.61
N SER A 152 0.91 2.01 0.76
CA SER A 152 1.83 1.00 0.24
C SER A 152 1.73 -0.31 1.03
N SER A 153 2.22 -1.41 0.45
CA SER A 153 2.34 -2.70 1.13
C SER A 153 3.72 -2.93 1.75
N ASP A 154 4.43 -1.84 2.09
CA ASP A 154 5.75 -1.85 2.72
C ASP A 154 5.66 -2.16 4.23
N ASP A 155 6.75 -2.64 4.82
CA ASP A 155 6.92 -2.81 6.27
C ASP A 155 6.74 -1.46 7.03
N TRP A 156 7.00 -0.33 6.36
CA TRP A 156 6.80 1.01 6.89
C TRP A 156 5.34 1.49 6.92
N GLN A 157 4.41 0.70 6.36
CA GLN A 157 2.99 1.06 6.27
C GLN A 157 2.42 1.48 7.63
N TYR A 158 2.66 0.68 8.69
CA TYR A 158 2.15 0.97 10.02
C TYR A 158 2.70 2.29 10.58
N MET A 159 3.99 2.56 10.40
CA MET A 159 4.62 3.78 10.89
C MET A 159 3.99 5.02 10.25
N ALA A 160 3.76 4.98 8.94
CA ALA A 160 3.09 6.08 8.24
C ALA A 160 1.64 6.29 8.71
N ILE A 161 0.90 5.21 8.98
CA ILE A 161 -0.44 5.28 9.57
C ILE A 161 -0.38 5.94 10.97
N ASP A 162 0.52 5.51 11.85
CA ASP A 162 0.67 6.06 13.20
C ASP A 162 1.06 7.55 13.17
N CYS A 163 1.94 7.94 12.24
CA CYS A 163 2.30 9.34 12.00
C CYS A 163 1.07 10.18 11.59
N LEU A 164 0.31 9.75 10.58
CA LEU A 164 -0.87 10.47 10.10
C LEU A 164 -1.95 10.57 11.20
N VAL A 165 -2.21 9.46 11.91
CA VAL A 165 -3.13 9.45 13.05
C VAL A 165 -2.68 10.42 14.13
N GLY A 166 -1.39 10.42 14.47
CA GLY A 166 -0.82 11.34 15.46
C GLY A 166 -0.92 12.81 15.06
N LEU A 167 -0.80 13.14 13.77
CA LEU A 167 -0.98 14.50 13.25
C LEU A 167 -2.45 14.96 13.26
N LEU A 168 -3.39 14.03 13.10
CA LEU A 168 -4.83 14.35 13.13
C LEU A 168 -5.37 14.49 14.55
N GLN A 169 -4.83 13.74 15.51
CA GLN A 169 -5.19 13.84 16.93
C GLN A 169 -4.75 15.17 17.57
N ASP A 170 -3.80 15.88 16.96
CA ASP A 170 -3.30 17.16 17.46
C ASP A 170 -4.14 18.33 16.93
N PRO A 171 -4.84 19.09 17.79
CA PRO A 171 -5.66 20.22 17.35
C PRO A 171 -4.88 21.29 16.56
N SER A 172 -3.59 21.44 16.84
CA SER A 172 -2.74 22.46 16.20
C SER A 172 -2.35 22.09 14.76
N THR A 173 -2.36 20.80 14.41
CA THR A 173 -1.96 20.32 13.07
C THR A 173 -3.10 19.69 12.27
N CYS A 174 -4.16 19.22 12.93
CA CYS A 174 -5.28 18.54 12.30
C CYS A 174 -5.84 19.32 11.10
N HIS A 175 -6.17 20.60 11.27
CA HIS A 175 -6.74 21.44 10.21
C HIS A 175 -5.84 21.62 8.96
N LYS A 176 -4.53 21.41 9.08
CA LYS A 176 -3.58 21.50 7.95
C LYS A 176 -3.47 20.18 7.19
N VAL A 177 -3.72 19.07 7.86
CA VAL A 177 -3.41 17.72 7.38
C VAL A 177 -4.67 16.96 6.98
N ILE A 178 -5.83 17.28 7.57
CA ILE A 178 -7.07 16.51 7.43
C ILE A 178 -7.51 16.32 5.98
N ASP A 179 -7.48 17.36 5.14
CA ASP A 179 -7.94 17.25 3.75
C ASP A 179 -7.07 16.30 2.90
N THR A 180 -5.78 16.21 3.20
CA THR A 180 -4.84 15.33 2.49
C THR A 180 -4.83 13.92 3.07
N ALA A 181 -4.80 13.80 4.40
CA ALA A 181 -4.66 12.51 5.09
C ALA A 181 -5.96 11.71 5.17
N LEU A 182 -7.12 12.38 5.20
CA LEU A 182 -8.41 11.72 5.34
C LEU A 182 -8.65 10.69 4.21
N PRO A 183 -8.55 11.02 2.90
CA PRO A 183 -8.73 10.03 1.83
C PRO A 183 -7.85 8.79 1.99
N ALA A 184 -6.57 8.98 2.36
CA ALA A 184 -5.64 7.87 2.50
C ALA A 184 -5.97 6.98 3.70
N LEU A 185 -6.32 7.57 4.84
CA LEU A 185 -6.69 6.81 6.04
C LEU A 185 -8.03 6.10 5.88
N LEU A 186 -8.97 6.67 5.12
CA LEU A 186 -10.26 6.04 4.80
C LEU A 186 -10.10 4.69 4.13
N ASP A 187 -9.20 4.61 3.16
CA ASP A 187 -8.90 3.38 2.42
C ASP A 187 -8.35 2.26 3.32
N LEU A 188 -7.83 2.63 4.50
CA LEU A 188 -7.16 1.74 5.47
C LEU A 188 -8.08 1.36 6.65
N THR A 189 -9.31 1.87 6.71
CA THR A 189 -10.25 1.62 7.82
C THR A 189 -10.71 0.16 7.93
N GLU A 190 -10.60 -0.61 6.84
CA GLU A 190 -10.99 -2.02 6.81
C GLU A 190 -9.88 -2.97 7.30
N ILE A 191 -8.68 -2.45 7.65
CA ILE A 191 -7.57 -3.24 8.20
C ILE A 191 -7.93 -3.81 9.58
N THR A 192 -7.92 -5.13 9.72
CA THR A 192 -8.15 -5.78 11.01
C THR A 192 -6.88 -5.97 11.84
N THR A 193 -5.79 -6.38 11.20
CA THR A 193 -4.53 -6.73 11.87
C THR A 193 -3.35 -6.39 10.97
N LEU A 194 -2.42 -5.57 11.45
CA LEU A 194 -1.18 -5.23 10.75
C LEU A 194 0.01 -5.46 11.71
N GLY A 195 0.78 -6.51 11.47
CA GLY A 195 1.80 -6.97 12.42
C GLY A 195 1.21 -7.29 13.80
N GLU A 196 1.75 -6.67 14.85
CA GLU A 196 1.26 -6.83 16.23
C GLU A 196 -0.01 -6.00 16.54
N HIS A 197 -0.40 -5.08 15.66
CA HIS A 197 -1.49 -4.14 15.89
C HIS A 197 -2.84 -4.74 15.51
N LYS A 198 -3.65 -5.06 16.53
CA LYS A 198 -5.04 -5.53 16.37
C LYS A 198 -6.01 -4.36 16.36
N LYS A 199 -7.07 -4.45 15.54
CA LYS A 199 -8.14 -3.46 15.41
C LYS A 199 -7.64 -2.07 14.96
N LEU A 200 -6.62 -2.05 14.10
CA LEU A 200 -6.06 -0.81 13.57
C LEU A 200 -7.12 0.03 12.85
N GLY A 201 -7.94 -0.59 12.01
CA GLY A 201 -9.05 0.06 11.32
C GLY A 201 -10.04 0.74 12.26
N ASP A 202 -10.45 0.08 13.35
CA ASP A 202 -11.33 0.68 14.36
C ASP A 202 -10.68 1.92 15.02
N SER A 203 -9.37 1.87 15.27
CA SER A 203 -8.62 3.01 15.83
C SER A 203 -8.61 4.19 14.86
N ILE A 204 -8.35 3.94 13.57
CA ILE A 204 -8.38 4.96 12.52
C ILE A 204 -9.77 5.61 12.47
N VAL A 205 -10.83 4.80 12.41
CA VAL A 205 -12.22 5.29 12.37
C VAL A 205 -12.55 6.19 13.56
N ASN A 206 -12.17 5.80 14.78
CA ASN A 206 -12.45 6.60 15.97
C ASN A 206 -11.74 7.96 15.92
N VAL A 207 -10.47 7.98 15.48
CA VAL A 207 -9.70 9.23 15.36
C VAL A 207 -10.31 10.14 14.30
N LEU A 208 -10.61 9.59 13.11
CA LEU A 208 -11.25 10.38 12.05
C LEU A 208 -12.58 10.97 12.54
N GLN A 209 -13.40 10.18 13.24
CA GLN A 209 -14.66 10.65 13.80
C GLN A 209 -14.47 11.82 14.79
N GLU A 210 -13.49 11.71 15.69
CA GLU A 210 -13.18 12.77 16.65
C GLU A 210 -12.69 14.05 15.96
N CYS A 211 -11.82 13.93 14.96
CA CYS A 211 -11.33 15.06 14.16
C CYS A 211 -12.47 15.78 13.43
N ILE A 212 -13.38 15.03 12.83
CA ILE A 212 -14.54 15.58 12.10
C ILE A 212 -15.49 16.31 13.06
N GLN A 213 -15.82 15.70 14.20
CA GLN A 213 -16.74 16.28 15.19
C GLN A 213 -16.20 17.56 15.82
N THR A 214 -14.90 17.60 16.12
CA THR A 214 -14.24 18.77 16.72
C THR A 214 -14.11 19.94 15.75
N HIS A 215 -13.86 19.68 14.47
CA HIS A 215 -13.62 20.72 13.46
C HIS A 215 -14.89 21.11 12.67
N GLY A 216 -15.99 20.37 12.80
CA GLY A 216 -17.30 20.75 12.24
C GLY A 216 -17.97 21.97 12.91
N ILE A 217 -17.48 22.40 14.08
CA ILE A 217 -18.10 23.45 14.91
C ILE A 217 -17.25 24.76 14.93
N GLY A 218 -16.01 24.74 14.43
CA GLY A 218 -15.04 25.85 14.51
C GLY A 218 -14.85 26.68 13.23
N ARG A 219 -14.20 27.86 13.36
CA ARG A 219 -13.91 28.84 12.28
C ARG A 219 -12.98 28.35 11.15
N ASN A 220 -12.35 27.18 11.28
CA ASN A 220 -11.49 26.58 10.25
C ASN A 220 -12.24 25.44 9.55
N SER A 221 -12.99 25.79 8.51
CA SER A 221 -13.89 24.87 7.80
C SER A 221 -13.12 23.78 7.06
N ILE A 222 -13.35 22.52 7.43
CA ILE A 222 -13.03 21.32 6.62
C ILE A 222 -13.61 21.49 5.20
N SER A 223 -12.91 21.00 4.17
CA SER A 223 -13.37 21.02 2.78
C SER A 223 -14.72 20.30 2.60
N SER A 224 -15.50 20.67 1.57
CA SER A 224 -16.77 19.98 1.25
C SER A 224 -16.54 18.48 1.00
N ARG A 225 -15.44 18.14 0.34
CA ARG A 225 -15.04 16.76 0.05
C ARG A 225 -14.80 15.95 1.31
N ALA A 226 -14.09 16.50 2.28
CA ALA A 226 -13.82 15.80 3.54
C ALA A 226 -15.10 15.63 4.39
N LYS A 227 -16.11 16.50 4.23
CA LYS A 227 -17.45 16.31 4.85
C LYS A 227 -18.24 15.18 4.21
N GLU A 228 -18.25 15.07 2.89
CA GLU A 228 -18.90 13.96 2.18
C GLU A 228 -18.28 12.60 2.58
N GLN A 229 -16.95 12.56 2.64
CA GLN A 229 -16.23 11.37 3.06
C GLN A 229 -16.45 11.00 4.54
N ALA A 230 -16.63 12.02 5.40
CA ALA A 230 -17.04 11.81 6.79
C ALA A 230 -18.44 11.20 6.91
N GLU A 231 -19.37 11.63 6.06
CA GLU A 231 -20.72 11.08 6.02
C GLU A 231 -20.71 9.62 5.54
N GLU A 232 -19.91 9.30 4.52
CA GLU A 232 -19.70 7.92 4.05
C GLU A 232 -19.20 7.00 5.19
N LEU A 233 -18.25 7.47 6.00
CA LEU A 233 -17.77 6.72 7.17
C LEU A 233 -18.85 6.44 8.21
N LEU A 234 -19.62 7.47 8.56
CA LEU A 234 -20.67 7.35 9.57
C LEU A 234 -21.74 6.36 9.09
N ASN A 235 -22.16 6.47 7.82
CA ASN A 235 -23.11 5.57 7.19
C ASN A 235 -22.59 4.12 7.17
N SER A 236 -21.33 3.89 6.81
CA SER A 236 -20.69 2.57 6.84
C SER A 236 -20.73 1.94 8.25
N ARG A 237 -20.48 2.76 9.28
CA ARG A 237 -20.51 2.28 10.68
C ARG A 237 -21.92 1.95 11.16
N GLU A 238 -22.91 2.74 10.76
CA GLU A 238 -24.33 2.48 11.05
C GLU A 238 -24.82 1.22 10.35
N GLN A 239 -24.45 1.05 9.07
CA GLN A 239 -24.73 -0.17 8.32
C GLN A 239 -24.15 -1.41 9.01
N LEU A 240 -22.91 -1.33 9.50
CA LEU A 240 -22.27 -2.40 10.27
C LEU A 240 -23.03 -2.75 11.57
N LYS A 241 -23.61 -1.75 12.26
CA LYS A 241 -24.44 -1.98 13.45
C LYS A 241 -25.77 -2.62 13.08
N TRP A 242 -26.40 -2.14 12.01
CA TRP A 242 -27.69 -2.65 11.55
C TRP A 242 -27.58 -4.09 11.03
N GLU A 243 -26.51 -4.41 10.28
CA GLU A 243 -26.21 -5.76 9.81
C GLU A 243 -25.89 -6.74 10.96
N LYS A 244 -25.42 -6.25 12.11
CA LYS A 244 -25.23 -7.10 13.31
C LYS A 244 -26.56 -7.57 13.90
N SER A 245 -27.60 -6.76 13.81
CA SER A 245 -28.96 -7.07 14.29
C SER A 245 -29.85 -7.78 13.27
N MET A 246 -29.37 -7.95 12.03
CA MET A 246 -30.15 -8.53 10.93
C MET A 246 -30.25 -10.07 11.05
N PRO A 247 -31.41 -10.67 10.69
CA PRO A 247 -31.55 -12.12 10.54
C PRO A 247 -30.58 -12.69 9.49
N LYS A 248 -30.19 -13.96 9.66
CA LYS A 248 -29.24 -14.61 8.73
C LYS A 248 -29.82 -14.76 7.33
N GLU A 249 -31.11 -15.01 7.22
CA GLU A 249 -31.83 -15.15 5.96
C GLU A 249 -31.78 -13.85 5.14
N ASP A 250 -32.01 -12.71 5.78
CA ASP A 250 -31.95 -11.39 5.14
C ASP A 250 -30.52 -11.06 4.70
N LEU A 251 -29.52 -11.49 5.48
CA LEU A 251 -28.11 -11.36 5.10
C LEU A 251 -27.80 -12.17 3.83
N HIS A 252 -28.32 -13.39 3.72
CA HIS A 252 -28.17 -14.22 2.51
C HIS A 252 -28.91 -13.60 1.31
N ILE A 253 -30.08 -12.99 1.52
CA ILE A 253 -30.80 -12.27 0.46
C ILE A 253 -29.97 -11.09 -0.05
N LYS A 254 -29.37 -10.29 0.85
CA LYS A 254 -28.45 -9.21 0.49
C LYS A 254 -27.23 -9.72 -0.29
N GLN A 255 -26.62 -10.82 0.17
CA GLN A 255 -25.49 -11.44 -0.54
C GLN A 255 -25.88 -11.89 -1.94
N ALA A 256 -27.04 -12.54 -2.09
CA ALA A 256 -27.55 -12.97 -3.39
C ALA A 256 -27.84 -11.77 -4.30
N ALA A 257 -28.46 -10.70 -3.78
CA ALA A 257 -28.70 -9.47 -4.52
C ALA A 257 -27.39 -8.83 -5.00
N ALA A 258 -26.40 -8.69 -4.12
CA ALA A 258 -25.07 -8.19 -4.47
C ALA A 258 -24.39 -9.04 -5.54
N LEU A 259 -24.55 -10.37 -5.50
CA LEU A 259 -24.02 -11.27 -6.52
C LEU A 259 -24.68 -11.07 -7.89
N VAL A 260 -26.00 -10.88 -7.94
CA VAL A 260 -26.72 -10.60 -9.19
C VAL A 260 -26.20 -9.30 -9.81
N VAL A 261 -26.09 -8.23 -9.03
CA VAL A 261 -25.57 -6.94 -9.50
C VAL A 261 -24.10 -7.05 -9.92
N LYS A 262 -23.29 -7.86 -9.23
CA LYS A 262 -21.90 -8.19 -9.66
C LYS A 262 -21.90 -8.80 -11.07
N LEU A 263 -22.77 -9.77 -11.33
CA LEU A 263 -22.85 -10.45 -12.63
C LEU A 263 -23.31 -9.49 -13.75
N GLU A 264 -24.22 -8.57 -13.46
CA GLU A 264 -24.57 -7.48 -14.38
C GLU A 264 -23.36 -6.59 -14.70
N GLY A 265 -22.59 -6.22 -13.67
CA GLY A 265 -21.34 -5.47 -13.84
C GLY A 265 -20.32 -6.23 -14.71
N ASN A 266 -20.16 -7.54 -14.50
CA ASN A 266 -19.30 -8.39 -15.32
C ASN A 266 -19.77 -8.45 -16.78
N SER A 267 -21.09 -8.51 -17.01
CA SER A 267 -21.68 -8.49 -18.34
C SER A 267 -21.38 -7.17 -19.06
N LEU A 268 -21.58 -6.03 -18.40
CA LEU A 268 -21.28 -4.70 -18.94
C LEU A 268 -19.80 -4.52 -19.23
N PHE A 269 -18.94 -4.99 -18.33
CA PHE A 269 -17.49 -4.98 -18.52
C PHE A 269 -17.10 -5.77 -19.76
N SER A 270 -17.67 -6.95 -19.94
CA SER A 270 -17.40 -7.83 -21.08
C SER A 270 -17.93 -7.25 -22.40
N SER A 271 -19.00 -6.45 -22.36
CA SER A 271 -19.50 -5.72 -23.53
C SER A 271 -18.75 -4.41 -23.81
N GLY A 272 -17.75 -4.05 -23.00
CA GLY A 272 -16.94 -2.84 -23.15
C GLY A 272 -17.52 -1.57 -22.53
N ASP A 273 -18.67 -1.64 -21.84
CA ASP A 273 -19.22 -0.51 -21.08
C ASP A 273 -18.58 -0.44 -19.69
N ILE A 274 -17.37 0.11 -19.65
CA ILE A 274 -16.56 0.19 -18.43
C ILE A 274 -17.18 1.12 -17.38
N SER A 275 -17.78 2.24 -17.82
CA SER A 275 -18.44 3.18 -16.91
C SER A 275 -19.70 2.56 -16.29
N GLY A 276 -20.52 1.88 -17.08
CA GLY A 276 -21.67 1.13 -16.57
C GLY A 276 -21.26 0.01 -15.60
N ALA A 277 -20.18 -0.71 -15.91
CA ALA A 277 -19.63 -1.73 -15.02
C ALA A 277 -19.19 -1.14 -13.67
N ALA A 278 -18.47 -0.01 -13.68
CA ALA A 278 -18.04 0.67 -12.45
C ALA A 278 -19.22 1.09 -11.54
N LEU A 279 -20.30 1.59 -12.16
CA LEU A 279 -21.53 1.94 -11.44
C LEU A 279 -22.17 0.69 -10.83
N LYS A 280 -22.27 -0.41 -11.58
CA LYS A 280 -22.82 -1.67 -11.08
C LYS A 280 -21.99 -2.29 -9.96
N TYR A 281 -20.66 -2.24 -10.04
CA TYR A 281 -19.84 -2.69 -8.91
C TYR A 281 -20.02 -1.82 -7.67
N SER A 282 -20.28 -0.52 -7.82
CA SER A 282 -20.60 0.38 -6.70
C SER A 282 -21.96 0.07 -6.07
N GLU A 283 -22.98 -0.22 -6.90
CA GLU A 283 -24.27 -0.71 -6.44
C GLU A 283 -24.13 -2.06 -5.70
N ALA A 284 -23.35 -2.98 -6.25
CA ALA A 284 -23.06 -4.27 -5.62
C ALA A 284 -22.35 -4.10 -4.26
N LEU A 285 -21.40 -3.16 -4.12
CA LEU A 285 -20.72 -2.86 -2.86
C LEU A 285 -21.67 -2.31 -1.79
N ALA A 286 -22.64 -1.48 -2.19
CA ALA A 286 -23.65 -0.93 -1.26
C ALA A 286 -24.59 -2.03 -0.72
N LEU A 287 -24.92 -3.02 -1.55
CA LEU A 287 -25.74 -4.17 -1.16
C LEU A 287 -24.96 -5.24 -0.40
N CYS A 288 -23.67 -5.41 -0.72
CA CYS A 288 -22.83 -6.45 -0.17
C CYS A 288 -22.61 -6.23 1.34
N PRO A 289 -22.96 -7.22 2.20
CA PRO A 289 -22.74 -7.07 3.63
C PRO A 289 -21.28 -6.80 3.96
N VAL A 290 -21.04 -5.92 4.94
CA VAL A 290 -19.68 -5.49 5.32
C VAL A 290 -18.84 -6.67 5.83
N ARG A 291 -19.49 -7.71 6.36
CA ARG A 291 -18.85 -8.96 6.81
C ARG A 291 -18.44 -9.91 5.68
N SER A 292 -18.99 -9.76 4.47
CA SER A 292 -18.67 -10.58 3.29
C SER A 292 -17.37 -10.13 2.65
N LYS A 293 -16.26 -10.28 3.39
CA LYS A 293 -14.93 -9.79 2.99
C LYS A 293 -14.49 -10.30 1.62
N LYS A 294 -14.66 -11.60 1.35
CA LYS A 294 -14.24 -12.23 0.09
C LYS A 294 -14.93 -11.57 -1.11
N GLU A 295 -16.24 -11.39 -1.04
CA GLU A 295 -17.01 -10.74 -2.09
C GLU A 295 -16.65 -9.27 -2.26
N ARG A 296 -16.45 -8.53 -1.15
CA ARG A 296 -16.03 -7.12 -1.20
C ARG A 296 -14.65 -6.95 -1.82
N ILE A 297 -13.70 -7.83 -1.54
CA ILE A 297 -12.36 -7.83 -2.15
C ILE A 297 -12.49 -7.90 -3.68
N VAL A 298 -13.28 -8.85 -4.19
CA VAL A 298 -13.50 -9.02 -5.64
C VAL A 298 -14.14 -7.78 -6.25
N LEU A 299 -15.18 -7.23 -5.61
CA LEU A 299 -15.89 -6.04 -6.09
C LEU A 299 -14.98 -4.80 -6.16
N TYR A 300 -14.23 -4.52 -5.08
CA TYR A 300 -13.26 -3.42 -5.08
C TYR A 300 -12.19 -3.63 -6.15
N SER A 301 -11.65 -4.83 -6.26
CA SER A 301 -10.63 -5.12 -7.26
C SER A 301 -11.17 -4.91 -8.69
N ASN A 302 -12.39 -5.38 -8.98
CA ASN A 302 -13.01 -5.20 -10.30
C ASN A 302 -13.36 -3.73 -10.60
N ARG A 303 -13.79 -2.96 -9.59
CA ARG A 303 -14.00 -1.52 -9.74
C ARG A 303 -12.67 -0.78 -9.96
N ALA A 304 -11.60 -1.19 -9.29
CA ALA A 304 -10.24 -0.67 -9.55
C ALA A 304 -9.82 -0.91 -11.00
N GLN A 305 -10.13 -2.07 -11.58
CA GLN A 305 -9.88 -2.35 -13.01
C GLN A 305 -10.65 -1.38 -13.91
N CYS A 306 -11.91 -1.10 -13.59
CA CYS A 306 -12.69 -0.13 -14.37
C CYS A 306 -12.07 1.26 -14.27
N ASN A 307 -11.68 1.69 -13.08
CA ASN A 307 -11.04 2.99 -12.86
C ASN A 307 -9.72 3.12 -13.62
N LEU A 308 -8.91 2.06 -13.71
CA LEU A 308 -7.70 2.03 -14.53
C LEU A 308 -8.02 2.27 -16.02
N LEU A 309 -8.97 1.51 -16.57
CA LEU A 309 -9.39 1.65 -17.96
C LEU A 309 -10.01 3.02 -18.26
N LEU A 310 -10.65 3.64 -17.26
CA LEU A 310 -11.21 4.99 -17.33
C LEU A 310 -10.18 6.10 -17.07
N GLN A 311 -8.90 5.77 -16.93
CA GLN A 311 -7.81 6.72 -16.65
C GLN A 311 -7.99 7.49 -15.33
N GLN A 312 -8.51 6.83 -14.30
CA GLN A 312 -8.73 7.38 -12.97
C GLN A 312 -7.82 6.69 -11.93
N PRO A 313 -6.50 6.94 -11.96
CA PRO A 313 -5.53 6.20 -11.15
C PRO A 313 -5.72 6.39 -9.65
N VAL A 314 -6.13 7.58 -9.19
CA VAL A 314 -6.36 7.86 -7.76
C VAL A 314 -7.50 7.00 -7.20
N ALA A 315 -8.59 6.85 -7.95
CA ALA A 315 -9.72 6.00 -7.57
C ALA A 315 -9.33 4.50 -7.64
N ALA A 316 -8.54 4.11 -8.64
CA ALA A 316 -8.00 2.75 -8.72
C ALA A 316 -7.12 2.38 -7.52
N ILE A 317 -6.24 3.29 -7.07
CA ILE A 317 -5.41 3.07 -5.88
C ILE A 317 -6.28 2.91 -4.64
N SER A 318 -7.30 3.76 -4.47
CA SER A 318 -8.22 3.68 -3.34
C SER A 318 -8.93 2.33 -3.28
N ASP A 319 -9.54 1.90 -4.39
CA ASP A 319 -10.24 0.61 -4.46
C ASP A 319 -9.30 -0.58 -4.28
N ALA A 320 -8.13 -0.57 -4.93
CA ALA A 320 -7.15 -1.64 -4.78
C ALA A 320 -6.62 -1.73 -3.34
N THR A 321 -6.42 -0.58 -2.68
CA THR A 321 -5.98 -0.53 -1.28
C THR A 321 -7.04 -1.09 -0.33
N ARG A 322 -8.32 -0.72 -0.50
CA ARG A 322 -9.43 -1.30 0.28
C ARG A 322 -9.51 -2.81 0.13
N ALA A 323 -9.36 -3.32 -1.10
CA ALA A 323 -9.29 -4.76 -1.35
C ALA A 323 -8.12 -5.44 -0.61
N LEU A 324 -6.94 -4.82 -0.61
CA LEU A 324 -5.76 -5.35 0.09
C LEU A 324 -5.89 -5.29 1.62
N CYS A 325 -6.62 -4.31 2.16
CA CYS A 325 -6.91 -4.17 3.59
C CYS A 325 -7.87 -5.24 4.11
N LEU A 326 -8.83 -5.66 3.29
CA LEU A 326 -9.82 -6.68 3.66
C LEU A 326 -9.25 -8.10 3.69
N GLN A 327 -8.22 -8.36 2.88
CA GLN A 327 -7.60 -9.65 2.74
C GLN A 327 -6.92 -10.10 4.04
N ASN A 328 -6.89 -11.41 4.29
CA ASN A 328 -6.21 -11.99 5.44
C ASN A 328 -5.34 -13.17 4.97
N PRO A 329 -4.00 -13.05 5.01
CA PRO A 329 -3.23 -11.94 5.60
C PRO A 329 -3.31 -10.65 4.76
N VAL A 330 -3.11 -9.49 5.39
CA VAL A 330 -3.24 -8.17 4.72
C VAL A 330 -2.21 -8.06 3.59
N ASN A 331 -2.54 -7.29 2.55
CA ASN A 331 -1.67 -7.04 1.39
C ASN A 331 -1.42 -8.24 0.45
N LEU A 332 -2.17 -9.34 0.57
CA LEU A 332 -1.96 -10.57 -0.21
C LEU A 332 -3.09 -10.87 -1.20
N HIS A 333 -3.23 -10.01 -2.22
CA HIS A 333 -4.16 -10.25 -3.31
C HIS A 333 -3.56 -9.82 -4.65
N ALA A 334 -3.06 -10.80 -5.43
CA ALA A 334 -2.30 -10.58 -6.66
C ALA A 334 -2.97 -9.59 -7.63
N LYS A 335 -4.27 -9.77 -7.92
CA LYS A 335 -5.00 -8.89 -8.85
C LYS A 335 -5.04 -7.43 -8.37
N SER A 336 -5.23 -7.21 -7.07
CA SER A 336 -5.24 -5.84 -6.52
C SER A 336 -3.85 -5.21 -6.47
N LEU A 337 -2.81 -5.98 -6.14
CA LEU A 337 -1.41 -5.53 -6.21
C LEU A 337 -1.06 -5.07 -7.62
N TRP A 338 -1.36 -5.90 -8.63
CA TRP A 338 -1.09 -5.57 -10.03
C TRP A 338 -1.83 -4.30 -10.48
N ARG A 339 -3.13 -4.20 -10.17
CA ARG A 339 -3.95 -3.03 -10.50
C ARG A 339 -3.42 -1.76 -9.82
N ARG A 340 -2.96 -1.85 -8.58
CA ARG A 340 -2.39 -0.70 -7.86
C ARG A 340 -1.01 -0.32 -8.40
N ALA A 341 -0.18 -1.29 -8.77
CA ALA A 341 1.11 -1.05 -9.43
C ALA A 341 0.94 -0.26 -10.72
N GLN A 342 -0.03 -0.63 -11.56
CA GLN A 342 -0.38 0.09 -12.78
C GLN A 342 -0.86 1.52 -12.48
N ALA A 343 -1.73 1.68 -11.49
CA ALA A 343 -2.22 3.02 -11.10
C ALA A 343 -1.09 3.91 -10.56
N TYR A 344 -0.12 3.36 -9.85
CA TYR A 344 1.07 4.08 -9.39
C TYR A 344 1.99 4.48 -10.56
N ASP A 345 2.16 3.62 -11.57
CA ASP A 345 2.92 3.95 -12.79
C ASP A 345 2.31 5.16 -13.51
N MET A 346 0.97 5.19 -13.65
CA MET A 346 0.25 6.32 -14.25
C MET A 346 0.46 7.66 -13.52
N LEU A 347 0.75 7.62 -12.21
CA LEU A 347 1.04 8.81 -11.39
C LEU A 347 2.54 9.13 -11.29
N GLY A 348 3.41 8.30 -11.88
CA GLY A 348 4.86 8.45 -11.78
C GLY A 348 5.46 8.00 -10.44
N PHE A 349 4.69 7.28 -9.62
CA PHE A 349 5.12 6.73 -8.33
C PHE A 349 5.86 5.40 -8.53
N ALA A 350 7.04 5.48 -9.16
CA ALA A 350 7.80 4.32 -9.62
C ALA A 350 8.23 3.37 -8.50
N LYS A 351 8.52 3.90 -7.29
CA LYS A 351 8.95 3.09 -6.14
C LYS A 351 7.80 2.23 -5.62
N GLU A 352 6.64 2.86 -5.41
CA GLU A 352 5.41 2.22 -4.96
C GLU A 352 4.91 1.21 -6.00
N SER A 353 4.99 1.58 -7.29
CA SER A 353 4.67 0.69 -8.41
C SER A 353 5.56 -0.56 -8.44
N LEU A 354 6.88 -0.37 -8.28
CA LEU A 354 7.85 -1.47 -8.24
C LEU A 354 7.60 -2.43 -7.08
N LEU A 355 7.33 -1.90 -5.88
CA LEU A 355 7.04 -2.71 -4.69
C LEU A 355 5.82 -3.61 -4.91
N ASP A 356 4.72 -3.05 -5.40
CA ASP A 356 3.50 -3.81 -5.68
C ASP A 356 3.73 -4.86 -6.78
N ALA A 357 4.52 -4.55 -7.81
CA ALA A 357 4.86 -5.48 -8.88
C ALA A 357 5.74 -6.64 -8.37
N ILE A 358 6.69 -6.40 -7.47
CA ILE A 358 7.51 -7.45 -6.83
C ILE A 358 6.63 -8.34 -5.96
N LEU A 359 5.74 -7.75 -5.15
CA LEU A 359 4.81 -8.51 -4.32
C LEU A 359 3.86 -9.35 -5.17
N TYR A 360 3.37 -8.81 -6.29
CA TYR A 360 2.56 -9.55 -7.26
C TYR A 360 3.30 -10.77 -7.81
N ILE A 361 4.55 -10.61 -8.25
CA ILE A 361 5.38 -11.72 -8.75
C ILE A 361 5.59 -12.79 -7.67
N ASN A 362 5.83 -12.35 -6.43
CA ASN A 362 6.01 -13.26 -5.30
C ASN A 362 4.74 -14.07 -5.03
N GLU A 363 3.57 -13.43 -5.07
CA GLU A 363 2.27 -14.11 -4.89
C GLU A 363 1.98 -15.11 -6.02
N CYS A 364 2.22 -14.73 -7.28
CA CYS A 364 2.11 -15.64 -8.43
C CYS A 364 3.05 -16.85 -8.32
N SER A 365 4.18 -16.70 -7.63
CA SER A 365 5.14 -17.79 -7.41
C SER A 365 4.73 -18.73 -6.27
N GLN A 366 3.84 -18.29 -5.39
CA GLN A 366 3.39 -19.02 -4.19
C GLN A 366 2.01 -19.67 -4.34
N SER A 367 1.21 -19.32 -5.35
CA SER A 367 -0.14 -19.88 -5.54
C SER A 367 -0.10 -21.39 -5.78
N THR A 368 -0.64 -22.14 -4.82
CA THR A 368 -0.73 -23.61 -4.82
C THR A 368 -1.94 -24.12 -5.59
N ASP A 369 -1.99 -23.90 -6.91
CA ASP A 369 -2.98 -24.61 -7.74
C ASP A 369 -2.42 -25.91 -8.32
N HIS A 370 -3.26 -26.94 -8.24
CA HIS A 370 -3.00 -28.34 -8.53
C HIS A 370 -2.69 -28.57 -10.01
N ASP A 371 -1.42 -28.50 -10.41
CA ASP A 371 -0.89 -29.40 -11.46
C ASP A 371 0.64 -29.48 -11.39
N ALA A 372 1.11 -30.54 -10.72
CA ALA A 372 2.51 -30.78 -10.40
C ALA A 372 3.44 -31.05 -11.61
N ALA A 373 2.94 -30.97 -12.84
CA ALA A 373 3.70 -31.20 -14.07
C ALA A 373 4.07 -29.92 -14.86
N SER A 374 3.48 -28.76 -14.54
CA SER A 374 3.69 -27.48 -15.25
C SER A 374 4.55 -26.48 -14.44
N ARG A 375 5.45 -26.97 -13.58
CA ARG A 375 6.36 -26.12 -12.76
C ARG A 375 7.45 -25.45 -13.59
N GLN A 376 7.07 -24.61 -14.54
CA GLN A 376 7.94 -23.50 -14.91
C GLN A 376 7.47 -22.31 -14.08
N ASN A 377 8.30 -21.88 -13.13
CA ASN A 377 8.26 -20.57 -12.48
C ASN A 377 8.34 -19.48 -13.57
N LYS A 378 7.28 -19.31 -14.35
CA LYS A 378 7.21 -18.31 -15.39
C LYS A 378 6.43 -17.16 -14.81
N VAL A 379 7.18 -16.26 -14.18
CA VAL A 379 6.75 -14.88 -14.04
C VAL A 379 6.22 -14.44 -15.41
N PRO A 380 4.98 -13.92 -15.50
CA PRO A 380 4.45 -13.49 -16.77
C PRO A 380 5.40 -12.47 -17.43
N GLU A 381 5.65 -12.62 -18.73
CA GLU A 381 6.65 -11.81 -19.43
C GLU A 381 6.33 -10.31 -19.34
N TYR A 382 5.04 -9.95 -19.38
CA TYR A 382 4.60 -8.56 -19.17
C TYR A 382 5.00 -8.04 -17.78
N ALA A 383 4.96 -8.88 -16.73
CA ALA A 383 5.29 -8.49 -15.37
C ALA A 383 6.80 -8.29 -15.21
N GLU A 384 7.61 -9.12 -15.88
CA GLU A 384 9.06 -8.93 -15.93
C GLU A 384 9.44 -7.62 -16.64
N ARG A 385 8.84 -7.35 -17.82
CA ARG A 385 9.06 -6.09 -18.55
C ARG A 385 8.64 -4.88 -17.71
N PHE A 386 7.48 -4.97 -17.07
CA PHE A 386 6.98 -3.92 -16.19
C PHE A 386 7.93 -3.66 -15.01
N VAL A 387 8.42 -4.71 -14.33
CA VAL A 387 9.41 -4.55 -13.26
C VAL A 387 10.70 -3.93 -13.77
N LYS A 388 11.21 -4.31 -14.95
CA LYS A 388 12.40 -3.66 -15.53
C LYS A 388 12.15 -2.17 -15.83
N LYS A 389 10.98 -1.81 -16.36
CA LYS A 389 10.56 -0.41 -16.56
C LYS A 389 10.59 0.34 -15.23
N GLN A 390 9.96 -0.22 -14.19
CA GLN A 390 9.89 0.43 -12.88
C GLN A 390 11.25 0.50 -12.16
N ILE A 391 12.12 -0.51 -12.29
CA ILE A 391 13.49 -0.46 -11.75
C ILE A 391 14.27 0.71 -12.35
N ARG A 392 14.19 0.90 -13.68
CA ARG A 392 14.83 2.04 -14.35
C ARG A 392 14.22 3.37 -13.89
N ALA A 393 12.90 3.43 -13.76
CA ALA A 393 12.21 4.66 -13.32
C ALA A 393 12.47 5.02 -11.85
N ALA A 394 12.66 4.01 -11.00
CA ALA A 394 12.96 4.11 -9.56
C ALA A 394 14.46 4.13 -9.25
N TRP A 395 15.31 4.24 -10.27
CA TRP A 395 16.76 4.22 -10.12
C TRP A 395 17.26 5.29 -9.14
N LEU A 396 18.07 4.88 -8.16
CA LEU A 396 18.42 5.73 -7.02
C LEU A 396 19.20 6.98 -7.43
N PHE A 397 19.98 6.91 -8.49
CA PHE A 397 20.78 8.04 -8.97
C PHE A 397 20.10 8.88 -10.04
N LYS A 398 18.83 8.64 -10.36
CA LYS A 398 18.10 9.38 -11.40
C LYS A 398 18.19 10.90 -11.23
N ASP A 399 17.94 11.40 -10.02
CA ASP A 399 17.99 12.84 -9.73
C ASP A 399 19.42 13.39 -9.77
N ALA A 400 20.39 12.63 -9.28
CA ALA A 400 21.80 13.03 -9.32
C ALA A 400 22.33 13.08 -10.77
N ALA A 401 21.95 12.11 -11.60
CA ALA A 401 22.27 12.07 -13.03
C ALA A 401 21.62 13.24 -13.79
N ALA A 402 20.38 13.60 -13.46
CA ALA A 402 19.71 14.75 -14.06
C ALA A 402 20.40 16.08 -13.72
N LYS A 403 20.93 16.22 -12.49
CA LYS A 403 21.64 17.43 -12.04
C LYS A 403 23.06 17.55 -12.59
N HIS A 404 23.80 16.44 -12.60
CA HIS A 404 25.25 16.43 -12.84
C HIS A 404 25.64 15.92 -14.24
N GLY A 405 24.67 15.43 -15.03
CA GLY A 405 24.90 14.79 -16.32
C GLY A 405 25.11 13.28 -16.20
N GLY A 406 25.06 12.56 -17.32
CA GLY A 406 25.17 11.10 -17.37
C GLY A 406 26.55 10.54 -17.01
N VAL A 407 26.70 9.21 -17.11
CA VAL A 407 27.99 8.54 -16.89
C VAL A 407 28.98 8.97 -17.97
N HIS A 408 30.15 9.44 -17.55
CA HIS A 408 31.23 9.83 -18.45
C HIS A 408 32.28 8.72 -18.53
N CYS A 409 32.53 8.23 -19.74
CA CYS A 409 33.67 7.38 -20.05
C CYS A 409 34.53 8.13 -21.07
N GLU A 410 35.77 8.47 -20.75
CA GLU A 410 36.70 8.99 -21.76
C GLU A 410 37.26 7.82 -22.57
N GLY A 411 36.50 7.41 -23.59
CA GLY A 411 36.96 6.46 -24.60
C GLY A 411 35.90 5.43 -25.00
N GLY A 412 35.34 5.59 -26.21
CA GLY A 412 34.64 4.52 -26.93
C GLY A 412 33.12 4.62 -26.95
N ALA A 413 32.60 4.87 -28.15
CA ALA A 413 31.21 4.85 -28.57
C ALA A 413 30.32 3.76 -27.95
N SER A 414 29.10 4.14 -27.56
CA SER A 414 27.84 3.48 -27.94
C SER A 414 26.73 3.88 -26.96
N ASP A 415 26.10 5.02 -27.21
CA ASP A 415 24.81 5.35 -26.62
C ASP A 415 23.75 4.52 -27.36
N VAL A 416 23.39 3.37 -26.79
CA VAL A 416 22.24 2.56 -27.25
C VAL A 416 21.28 2.48 -26.07
N CYS A 417 20.56 3.58 -25.83
CA CYS A 417 19.31 3.52 -25.11
C CYS A 417 18.27 2.97 -26.10
N ASN A 418 18.02 1.66 -26.02
CA ASN A 418 16.98 1.00 -26.79
C ASN A 418 15.63 1.67 -26.53
N GLN A 419 15.08 2.26 -27.58
CA GLN A 419 13.70 2.69 -27.65
C GLN A 419 12.85 1.43 -27.84
N GLU A 420 12.46 0.81 -26.72
CA GLU A 420 11.51 -0.30 -26.72
C GLU A 420 10.13 0.27 -27.05
N THR A 421 9.55 -0.25 -28.12
CA THR A 421 8.25 0.11 -28.69
C THR A 421 7.13 -0.10 -27.66
N GLU A 422 6.28 0.93 -27.51
CA GLU A 422 5.03 0.93 -26.73
C GLU A 422 4.01 -0.04 -27.37
N ASP A 423 4.13 -1.34 -27.09
CA ASP A 423 3.11 -2.32 -27.46
C ASP A 423 2.19 -2.59 -26.26
N SER A 424 0.91 -2.21 -26.42
CA SER A 424 -0.29 -2.51 -25.60
C SER A 424 -0.08 -2.57 -24.08
N GLU A 425 -0.02 -1.40 -23.43
CA GLU A 425 0.14 -1.20 -21.97
C GLU A 425 -0.97 -1.81 -21.07
N TRP A 426 -1.97 -2.49 -21.64
CA TRP A 426 -3.18 -2.92 -20.95
C TRP A 426 -3.48 -4.42 -21.03
N GLU A 427 -2.45 -5.28 -21.01
CA GLU A 427 -2.68 -6.72 -20.85
C GLU A 427 -3.27 -7.01 -19.45
N THR A 428 -4.59 -7.16 -19.42
CA THR A 428 -5.36 -7.56 -18.24
C THR A 428 -5.07 -9.02 -17.91
N ALA A 429 -4.71 -9.30 -16.66
CA ALA A 429 -4.86 -10.62 -16.05
C ALA A 429 -6.37 -10.94 -15.86
N SER A 430 -7.09 -11.01 -16.99
CA SER A 430 -8.48 -11.44 -17.08
C SER A 430 -8.51 -12.96 -17.28
N GLU A 431 -7.99 -13.69 -16.31
CA GLU A 431 -8.47 -15.05 -16.11
C GLU A 431 -9.67 -14.96 -15.18
N SER A 432 -10.83 -15.24 -15.78
CA SER A 432 -12.13 -15.37 -15.15
C SER A 432 -12.02 -16.10 -13.82
N ASP A 433 -12.73 -15.57 -12.83
CA ASP A 433 -12.89 -16.07 -11.46
C ASP A 433 -13.31 -17.57 -11.48
N MET A 434 -12.35 -18.48 -11.60
CA MET A 434 -12.55 -19.94 -11.52
C MET A 434 -12.76 -20.35 -10.05
N GLY A 435 -13.74 -19.74 -9.41
CA GLY A 435 -14.29 -20.11 -8.10
C GLY A 435 -15.82 -20.17 -8.11
N ASP A 436 -16.46 -19.93 -9.25
CA ASP A 436 -17.92 -19.85 -9.37
C ASP A 436 -18.61 -21.23 -9.36
N ASP A 437 -17.90 -22.35 -9.58
CA ASP A 437 -18.54 -23.68 -9.66
C ASP A 437 -19.19 -24.14 -8.34
N GLU A 438 -18.66 -23.74 -7.19
CA GLU A 438 -19.25 -24.09 -5.88
C GLU A 438 -20.40 -23.14 -5.50
N LYS A 439 -20.34 -21.87 -5.91
CA LYS A 439 -21.35 -20.85 -5.62
C LYS A 439 -22.55 -20.90 -6.57
N VAL A 440 -22.34 -21.25 -7.84
CA VAL A 440 -23.42 -21.54 -8.80
C VAL A 440 -24.20 -22.76 -8.33
N ARG A 441 -23.54 -23.80 -7.80
CA ARG A 441 -24.22 -24.95 -7.17
C ARG A 441 -25.04 -24.56 -5.94
N LEU A 442 -24.54 -23.64 -5.11
CA LEU A 442 -25.29 -23.11 -3.95
C LEU A 442 -26.50 -22.26 -4.38
N ALA A 443 -26.36 -21.44 -5.43
CA ALA A 443 -27.46 -20.65 -5.99
C ALA A 443 -28.51 -21.54 -6.65
N ASP A 444 -28.11 -22.60 -7.34
CA ASP A 444 -29.01 -23.58 -7.96
C ASP A 444 -29.69 -24.46 -6.92
N ASN A 445 -28.99 -24.86 -5.85
CA ASN A 445 -29.57 -25.55 -4.71
C ASN A 445 -30.62 -24.67 -4.02
N LEU A 446 -30.32 -23.40 -3.76
CA LEU A 446 -31.27 -22.46 -3.15
C LEU A 446 -32.49 -22.21 -4.03
N LYS A 447 -32.31 -22.05 -5.35
CA LYS A 447 -33.43 -21.99 -6.32
C LYS A 447 -34.26 -23.27 -6.31
N SER A 448 -33.63 -24.44 -6.20
CA SER A 448 -34.33 -25.72 -6.13
C SER A 448 -35.15 -25.87 -4.85
N GLU A 449 -34.65 -25.33 -3.74
CA GLU A 449 -35.25 -25.41 -2.41
C GLU A 449 -36.41 -24.42 -2.25
N ILE A 450 -36.27 -23.21 -2.80
CA ILE A 450 -37.38 -22.25 -2.94
C ILE A 450 -38.49 -22.83 -3.82
N ARG A 451 -38.14 -23.45 -4.97
CA ARG A 451 -39.12 -24.16 -5.81
C ARG A 451 -39.78 -25.35 -5.11
N ARG A 452 -39.09 -26.03 -4.20
CA ARG A 452 -39.67 -27.10 -3.37
C ARG A 452 -40.64 -26.55 -2.32
N LYS A 453 -40.28 -25.47 -1.62
CA LYS A 453 -41.17 -24.80 -0.64
C LYS A 453 -42.41 -24.20 -1.31
N ASP A 454 -42.30 -23.63 -2.51
CA ASP A 454 -43.45 -23.14 -3.28
C ASP A 454 -44.39 -24.26 -3.74
N ARG A 455 -43.85 -25.46 -4.03
CA ARG A 455 -44.69 -26.63 -4.36
C ARG A 455 -45.40 -27.18 -3.12
N LEU A 456 -44.73 -27.25 -1.97
CA LEU A 456 -45.31 -27.70 -0.70
C LEU A 456 -46.41 -26.75 -0.20
N THR A 457 -46.22 -25.44 -0.32
CA THR A 457 -47.23 -24.44 0.04
C THR A 457 -48.41 -24.43 -0.94
N LYS A 458 -48.19 -24.66 -2.25
CA LYS A 458 -49.28 -24.85 -3.23
C LYS A 458 -50.04 -26.16 -3.04
N ALA A 459 -49.37 -27.26 -2.68
CA ALA A 459 -50.01 -28.53 -2.36
C ALA A 459 -50.89 -28.42 -1.10
N SER A 460 -50.37 -27.80 -0.04
CA SER A 460 -51.13 -27.58 1.20
C SER A 460 -52.37 -26.67 1.01
N LYS A 461 -52.28 -25.65 0.14
CA LYS A 461 -53.45 -24.83 -0.27
C LYS A 461 -54.45 -25.60 -1.14
N LYS A 462 -54.03 -26.64 -1.86
CA LYS A 462 -54.91 -27.49 -2.67
C LYS A 462 -55.66 -28.50 -1.79
N ASP A 463 -54.99 -29.06 -0.78
CA ASP A 463 -55.60 -29.97 0.20
C ASP A 463 -56.62 -29.24 1.09
N MET A 464 -56.36 -27.99 1.50
CA MET A 464 -57.37 -27.17 2.20
C MET A 464 -58.59 -26.84 1.33
N LYS A 465 -58.43 -26.68 0.01
CA LYS A 465 -59.57 -26.47 -0.91
C LYS A 465 -60.37 -27.74 -1.18
N GLN A 466 -59.74 -28.92 -1.11
CA GLN A 466 -60.44 -30.19 -1.24
C GLN A 466 -61.19 -30.58 0.04
N GLY A 467 -60.68 -30.21 1.23
CA GLY A 467 -61.40 -30.39 2.50
C GLY A 467 -62.69 -29.58 2.61
N TYR A 468 -62.72 -28.35 2.06
CA TYR A 468 -63.92 -27.51 2.09
C TYR A 468 -65.01 -27.91 1.08
N ASN A 469 -64.67 -28.65 0.01
CA ASN A 469 -65.65 -29.14 -0.97
C ASN A 469 -66.27 -30.50 -0.61
N LEU A 470 -65.74 -31.20 0.40
CA LEU A 470 -66.31 -32.45 0.92
C LEU A 470 -67.26 -32.23 2.11
N GLN A 471 -67.31 -31.03 2.69
CA GLN A 471 -68.22 -30.67 3.80
C GLN A 471 -69.51 -29.96 3.37
N LEU A 472 -69.78 -29.84 2.06
CA LEU A 472 -70.99 -29.20 1.52
C LEU A 472 -71.90 -30.18 0.77
N SER A 473 -71.69 -31.49 0.90
CA SER A 473 -72.48 -32.52 0.19
C SER A 473 -73.09 -33.61 1.09
N GLU A 474 -73.14 -33.43 2.42
CA GLU A 474 -73.72 -34.43 3.34
C GLU A 474 -74.89 -33.92 4.21
N ASP A 475 -75.50 -32.77 3.88
CA ASP A 475 -76.75 -32.31 4.51
C ASP A 475 -77.82 -32.04 3.44
N GLU A 476 -78.34 -33.09 2.80
CA GLU A 476 -79.66 -33.08 2.14
C GLU A 476 -80.10 -34.53 1.85
N ALA A 477 -80.76 -35.16 2.83
CA ALA A 477 -81.69 -36.29 2.64
C ALA A 477 -82.59 -36.46 3.88
#